data_AF-A0A4Y2HZN5-F1
#
_entry.id   AF-A0A4Y2HZN5-F1
#
_cell.length_a   1.000
_cell.length_b   1.000
_cell.length_c   1.000
_cell.angle_alpha   90.00
_cell.angle_beta   90.00
_cell.angle_gamma   90.00
#
_symmetry.space_group_name_H-M   'P 1'
#
loop_
_entity.id
_entity.type
_entity.pdbx_description
1 polymer ?
#
loop_
_entity_poly.entity_id
_entity_poly.type
_entity_poly.pdbx_seq_one_letter_code
_entity_poly.pdbx_strand_id
1 'polypeptide(L)'
;MLVNGIRQLAAESSNAPYSLLVERWLRKEFYTMENLRGVITTKDLKAFLSKTNIKLTTARLEELFQDPEALDEQKVGLFMREYLQDPIRDEQEPFFTVPEFIDFLFSKQNDAWDAQQGEVNQDMTEPLVNYWIASSHNTYLTGNQVTSESSTEAYARCLRMGCRCIELDCLDGPDNMPYIYHGLTLTSKIKFIDVIKTIKDHAFVTSEYPVILSIENHCSLTQQRYMAAAFLEVFGDMLLVEPIERDSTQMPSPDQLKRRIIIKHKKLPDESEEKTILQRDEDTDADISNAVKNGILYLEDPVDLKWRPHFFMLTQSKMYYTEEQQYSEDEDNEDSDTLIKEDVPYDELHFGEKWFHGKLPGGREQAQELLNRYSSLGDGSFLVHESETFVGDYSLSFWRQGTVNHCHIRSKQERRQTKYCLGDTISFDSLYSLITYYRCNQLRSREFSICLTEPVPQTQKHVGKEWFHSNMTRAQAEEKLRRVPYDGAYLVRPSGKEENCFAISFRAENKLKHCRIRQEGHLYTIGTAEFKSLVELVNYYEKHTFYRKVKLKYPVTEKLVRRIGGVSCLMFYYVYIKLFFLHILKLIL
;
A
#
# COMPACT_ATOMS: atom_id res chain seq x y z
N MET A 1 8.07 8.27 32.42
CA MET A 1 6.98 7.30 32.65
C MET A 1 6.50 6.67 31.35
N LEU A 2 5.94 7.44 30.40
CA LEU A 2 5.45 6.92 29.12
C LEU A 2 6.51 6.12 28.32
N VAL A 3 7.72 6.66 28.16
CA VAL A 3 8.82 5.99 27.43
C VAL A 3 9.20 4.65 28.06
N ASN A 4 9.27 4.57 29.39
CA ASN A 4 9.60 3.34 30.09
C ASN A 4 8.45 2.32 29.98
N GLY A 5 7.20 2.79 30.09
CA GLY A 5 6.02 1.95 29.91
C GLY A 5 5.94 1.34 28.51
N ILE A 6 6.14 2.13 27.45
CA ILE A 6 6.12 1.64 26.07
C ILE A 6 7.26 0.65 25.81
N ARG A 7 8.48 0.90 26.32
CA ARG A 7 9.61 -0.03 26.17
C ARG A 7 9.35 -1.37 26.84
N GLN A 8 8.79 -1.34 28.04
CA GLN A 8 8.40 -2.55 28.77
C GLN A 8 7.30 -3.31 28.03
N LEU A 9 6.26 -2.63 27.55
CA LEU A 9 5.19 -3.23 26.75
C LEU A 9 5.70 -3.84 25.45
N ALA A 10 6.66 -3.21 24.77
CA ALA A 10 7.27 -3.75 23.56
C ALA A 10 8.02 -5.06 23.85
N ALA A 11 8.84 -5.10 24.91
CA ALA A 11 9.57 -6.31 25.32
C ALA A 11 8.62 -7.44 25.75
N GLU A 12 7.62 -7.13 26.59
CA GLU A 12 6.59 -8.09 27.04
C GLU A 12 5.76 -8.61 25.86
N SER A 13 5.50 -7.78 24.85
CA SER A 13 4.74 -8.20 23.66
C SER A 13 5.54 -9.09 22.73
N SER A 14 6.83 -8.81 22.52
CA SER A 14 7.70 -9.67 21.70
C SER A 14 7.93 -11.05 22.31
N ASN A 15 8.01 -11.11 23.65
CA ASN A 15 8.25 -12.34 24.42
C ASN A 15 6.97 -13.04 24.89
N ALA A 16 5.79 -12.54 24.50
CA ALA A 16 4.53 -13.12 24.91
C ALA A 16 4.39 -14.58 24.40
N PRO A 17 3.82 -15.50 25.20
CA PRO A 17 3.47 -16.84 24.75
C PRO A 17 2.58 -16.80 23.50
N TYR A 18 2.67 -17.81 22.64
CA TYR A 18 1.91 -17.85 21.40
C TYR A 18 0.40 -17.76 21.66
N SER A 19 -0.09 -18.43 22.70
CA SER A 19 -1.50 -18.36 23.12
C SER A 19 -1.96 -16.93 23.43
N LEU A 20 -1.12 -16.14 24.10
CA LEU A 20 -1.38 -14.73 24.41
C LEU A 20 -1.27 -13.84 23.17
N LEU A 21 -0.39 -14.16 22.22
CA LEU A 21 -0.30 -13.47 20.93
C LEU A 21 -1.55 -13.74 20.07
N VAL A 22 -2.00 -14.99 20.01
CA VAL A 22 -3.24 -15.39 19.35
C VAL A 22 -4.43 -14.74 20.06
N GLU A 23 -4.47 -14.71 21.39
CA GLU A 23 -5.52 -14.02 22.14
C GLU A 23 -5.52 -12.52 21.85
N ARG A 24 -4.36 -11.86 21.82
CA ARG A 24 -4.25 -10.42 21.49
C ARG A 24 -4.67 -10.14 20.05
N TRP A 25 -4.27 -11.00 19.11
CA TRP A 25 -4.68 -10.91 17.72
C TRP A 25 -6.18 -11.12 17.57
N LEU A 26 -6.73 -12.18 18.18
CA LEU A 26 -8.17 -12.45 18.23
C LEU A 26 -8.91 -11.31 18.92
N ARG A 27 -8.40 -10.70 20.00
CA ARG A 27 -8.99 -9.53 20.65
C ARG A 27 -8.96 -8.31 19.74
N LYS A 28 -7.87 -8.07 19.01
CA LYS A 28 -7.76 -6.98 18.03
C LYS A 28 -8.81 -7.15 16.93
N GLU A 29 -8.92 -8.34 16.36
CA GLU A 29 -9.92 -8.65 15.34
C GLU A 29 -11.34 -8.64 15.94
N PHE A 30 -11.53 -9.12 17.17
CA PHE A 30 -12.78 -9.04 17.93
C PHE A 30 -13.23 -7.60 18.11
N TYR A 31 -12.38 -6.70 18.58
CA TYR A 31 -12.68 -5.27 18.71
C TYR A 31 -12.89 -4.56 17.38
N THR A 32 -12.33 -5.12 16.30
CA THR A 32 -12.56 -4.63 14.94
C THR A 32 -13.93 -5.10 14.41
N MET A 33 -14.38 -6.29 14.81
CA MET A 33 -15.70 -6.86 14.52
C MET A 33 -16.81 -6.35 15.45
N GLU A 34 -16.46 -5.88 16.65
CA GLU A 34 -17.39 -5.45 17.68
C GLU A 34 -18.07 -4.14 17.28
N ASN A 35 -19.35 -4.23 16.95
CA ASN A 35 -20.18 -3.07 16.66
C ASN A 35 -20.54 -2.29 17.94
N LEU A 36 -21.12 -1.08 17.81
CA LEU A 36 -21.49 -0.16 18.90
C LEU A 36 -22.38 -0.74 20.03
N ARG A 37 -22.80 -2.01 19.94
CA ARG A 37 -23.61 -2.72 20.93
C ARG A 37 -22.85 -3.81 21.70
N GLY A 38 -21.58 -4.07 21.38
CA GLY A 38 -20.78 -5.09 22.06
C GLY A 38 -21.15 -6.53 21.67
N VAL A 39 -21.68 -6.75 20.47
CA VAL A 39 -22.15 -8.08 20.02
C VAL A 39 -21.57 -8.43 18.65
N ILE A 40 -20.90 -9.57 18.55
CA ILE A 40 -20.40 -10.14 17.30
C ILE A 40 -21.45 -11.09 16.71
N THR A 41 -21.77 -10.89 15.43
CA THR A 41 -22.72 -11.74 14.71
C THR A 41 -22.01 -12.91 14.00
N THR A 42 -22.76 -13.96 13.66
CA THR A 42 -22.25 -15.09 12.85
C THR A 42 -21.77 -14.66 11.46
N LYS A 43 -22.19 -13.47 10.97
CA LYS A 43 -21.72 -12.86 9.73
C LYS A 43 -20.34 -12.22 9.88
N ASP A 44 -20.09 -11.52 10.99
CA ASP A 44 -18.79 -10.91 11.30
C ASP A 44 -17.69 -11.98 11.42
N LEU A 45 -18.03 -13.09 12.10
CA LEU A 45 -17.13 -14.23 12.26
C LEU A 45 -16.76 -14.89 10.90
N LYS A 46 -17.69 -14.96 9.95
CA LYS A 46 -17.43 -15.47 8.59
C LYS A 46 -16.55 -14.54 7.77
N ALA A 47 -16.75 -13.22 7.88
CA ALA A 47 -15.92 -12.23 7.20
C ALA A 47 -14.46 -12.29 7.70
N PHE A 48 -14.29 -12.42 9.02
CA PHE A 48 -12.99 -12.68 9.65
C PHE A 48 -12.34 -13.98 9.15
N LEU A 49 -13.06 -15.11 9.12
CA LEU A 49 -12.51 -16.38 8.62
C LEU A 49 -12.07 -16.31 7.14
N SER A 50 -12.78 -15.53 6.31
CA SER A 50 -12.36 -15.31 4.91
C SER A 50 -11.11 -14.43 4.80
N LYS A 51 -10.94 -13.43 5.69
CA LYS A 51 -9.73 -12.59 5.77
C LYS A 51 -8.49 -13.39 6.18
N THR A 52 -8.68 -14.46 6.96
CA THR A 52 -7.60 -15.36 7.41
C THR A 52 -7.35 -16.52 6.45
N ASN A 53 -7.85 -16.46 5.22
CA ASN A 53 -7.72 -17.50 4.19
C ASN A 53 -8.37 -18.86 4.56
N ILE A 54 -9.30 -18.89 5.51
CA ILE A 54 -10.04 -20.09 5.91
C ILE A 54 -11.40 -20.11 5.20
N LYS A 55 -11.60 -21.11 4.32
CA LYS A 55 -12.89 -21.32 3.64
C LYS A 55 -13.74 -22.33 4.41
N LEU A 56 -14.66 -21.83 5.24
CA LEU A 56 -15.70 -22.62 5.88
C LEU A 56 -17.05 -22.36 5.19
N THR A 57 -17.77 -23.40 4.80
CA THR A 57 -19.13 -23.26 4.25
C THR A 57 -20.12 -22.94 5.37
N THR A 58 -21.21 -22.21 5.06
CA THR A 58 -22.29 -21.93 6.03
C THR A 58 -22.81 -23.20 6.70
N ALA A 59 -22.93 -24.29 5.94
CA ALA A 59 -23.30 -25.60 6.44
C ALA A 59 -22.29 -26.17 7.46
N ARG A 60 -20.97 -26.07 7.21
CA ARG A 60 -19.92 -26.52 8.14
C ARG A 60 -19.87 -25.67 9.41
N LEU A 61 -20.21 -24.38 9.30
CA LEU A 61 -20.28 -23.44 10.41
C LEU A 61 -21.51 -23.69 11.29
N GLU A 62 -22.65 -24.02 10.68
CA GLU A 62 -23.87 -24.45 11.40
C GLU A 62 -23.70 -25.87 12.00
N GLU A 63 -22.93 -26.74 11.36
CA GLU A 63 -22.54 -28.08 11.84
C GLU A 63 -21.58 -27.99 13.05
N LEU A 64 -20.70 -26.99 13.09
CA LEU A 64 -19.85 -26.66 14.26
C LEU A 64 -20.61 -26.03 15.44
N PHE A 65 -21.86 -25.58 15.22
CA PHE A 65 -22.75 -25.02 16.25
C PHE A 65 -23.96 -25.92 16.58
N GLN A 66 -23.97 -27.17 16.10
CA GLN A 66 -24.92 -28.20 16.51
C GLN A 66 -24.19 -29.49 16.85
N ASP A 67 -23.48 -29.47 17.97
CA ASP A 67 -23.01 -30.68 18.64
C ASP A 67 -23.95 -31.00 19.83
N PRO A 68 -24.69 -32.12 19.79
CA PRO A 68 -25.53 -32.57 20.90
C PRO A 68 -24.77 -33.03 22.16
N GLU A 69 -23.43 -32.94 22.24
CA GLU A 69 -22.66 -33.30 23.43
C GLU A 69 -22.17 -32.12 24.31
N ALA A 70 -22.69 -30.91 24.12
CA ALA A 70 -22.33 -29.72 24.93
C ALA A 70 -23.18 -29.55 26.22
N LEU A 71 -23.24 -30.58 27.09
CA LEU A 71 -24.02 -30.54 28.35
C LEU A 71 -23.20 -30.90 29.61
N ASP A 72 -21.90 -30.65 29.61
CA ASP A 72 -21.03 -30.93 30.76
C ASP A 72 -20.28 -29.67 31.26
N GLU A 73 -20.89 -28.96 32.20
CA GLU A 73 -20.32 -27.77 32.88
C GLU A 73 -18.98 -28.07 33.58
N GLN A 74 -18.66 -29.32 33.91
CA GLN A 74 -17.35 -29.70 34.48
C GLN A 74 -16.25 -29.80 33.42
N LYS A 75 -16.57 -30.11 32.16
CA LYS A 75 -15.59 -30.22 31.06
C LYS A 75 -15.26 -28.87 30.40
N VAL A 76 -16.23 -27.96 30.31
CA VAL A 76 -15.97 -26.58 29.86
C VAL A 76 -15.09 -25.82 30.86
N GLY A 77 -15.30 -26.06 32.16
CA GLY A 77 -14.43 -25.52 33.22
C GLY A 77 -13.02 -26.13 33.27
N LEU A 78 -12.79 -27.28 32.61
CA LEU A 78 -11.49 -27.93 32.43
C LEU A 78 -10.76 -27.48 31.16
N PHE A 79 -11.40 -26.69 30.29
CA PHE A 79 -10.77 -26.11 29.11
C PHE A 79 -10.19 -24.71 29.41
N MET A 80 -10.87 -23.92 30.24
CA MET A 80 -10.47 -22.54 30.57
C MET A 80 -9.18 -22.45 31.40
N ARG A 81 -8.94 -23.39 32.32
CA ARG A 81 -7.85 -23.28 33.31
C ARG A 81 -6.40 -23.52 32.75
N GLU A 82 -6.19 -23.98 31.50
CA GLU A 82 -4.87 -24.47 31.00
C GLU A 82 -4.28 -23.49 29.99
N TYR A 83 -5.14 -22.96 29.15
CA TYR A 83 -4.78 -22.00 28.11
C TYR A 83 -4.52 -20.59 28.69
N LEU A 84 -5.17 -20.27 29.80
CA LEU A 84 -4.94 -19.08 30.63
C LEU A 84 -4.06 -19.54 31.80
N GLN A 85 -2.93 -18.89 32.09
CA GLN A 85 -2.28 -19.06 33.41
C GLN A 85 -3.23 -18.51 34.48
N ASP A 86 -4.15 -19.34 34.97
CA ASP A 86 -5.02 -19.03 36.10
C ASP A 86 -4.41 -19.68 37.36
N PRO A 87 -4.09 -18.93 38.44
CA PRO A 87 -3.53 -19.45 39.69
C PRO A 87 -4.45 -20.43 40.47
N ILE A 88 -5.36 -21.15 39.80
CA ILE A 88 -6.35 -22.10 40.35
C ILE A 88 -6.39 -23.43 39.55
N ARG A 89 -5.34 -23.79 38.80
CA ARG A 89 -5.19 -25.16 38.26
C ARG A 89 -4.09 -25.90 39.06
N ASP A 90 -4.46 -27.02 39.68
CA ASP A 90 -3.63 -27.78 40.63
C ASP A 90 -2.30 -28.22 39.98
N GLU A 91 -1.20 -27.99 40.69
CA GLU A 91 0.18 -27.87 40.16
C GLU A 91 0.83 -29.19 39.68
N GLN A 92 0.10 -30.31 39.62
CA GLN A 92 0.76 -31.64 39.58
C GLN A 92 1.05 -32.24 38.19
N GLU A 93 0.16 -32.21 37.18
CA GLU A 93 0.49 -32.78 35.85
C GLU A 93 -0.28 -32.11 34.66
N PRO A 94 0.41 -31.42 33.73
CA PRO A 94 -0.21 -30.78 32.55
C PRO A 94 -0.39 -31.73 31.35
N PHE A 95 -1.40 -31.51 30.48
CA PHE A 95 -1.60 -32.26 29.22
C PHE A 95 -2.08 -31.37 28.04
N PHE A 96 -2.02 -31.89 26.79
CA PHE A 96 -2.58 -31.22 25.60
C PHE A 96 -3.77 -32.00 25.02
N THR A 97 -4.82 -31.31 24.59
CA THR A 97 -5.83 -31.88 23.68
C THR A 97 -5.28 -31.95 22.24
N VAL A 98 -5.94 -32.71 21.35
CA VAL A 98 -5.49 -32.84 19.94
C VAL A 98 -5.46 -31.48 19.21
N PRO A 99 -6.47 -30.59 19.32
CA PRO A 99 -6.38 -29.25 18.74
C PRO A 99 -5.26 -28.40 19.33
N GLU A 100 -5.04 -28.43 20.64
CA GLU A 100 -3.96 -27.68 21.30
C GLU A 100 -2.57 -28.19 20.91
N PHE A 101 -2.44 -29.51 20.72
CA PHE A 101 -1.24 -30.10 20.17
C PHE A 101 -1.01 -29.64 18.73
N ILE A 102 -2.06 -29.57 17.90
CA ILE A 102 -1.97 -29.02 16.54
C ILE A 102 -1.57 -27.54 16.59
N ASP A 103 -2.16 -26.73 17.45
CA ASP A 103 -1.80 -25.31 17.61
C ASP A 103 -0.36 -25.16 18.11
N PHE A 104 0.09 -26.02 19.04
CA PHE A 104 1.48 -26.10 19.49
C PHE A 104 2.43 -26.39 18.33
N LEU A 105 2.09 -27.30 17.40
CA LEU A 105 2.92 -27.62 16.23
C LEU A 105 3.19 -26.39 15.35
N PHE A 106 2.27 -25.41 15.30
CA PHE A 106 2.41 -24.16 14.55
C PHE A 106 2.86 -22.96 15.42
N SER A 107 3.09 -23.18 16.72
CA SER A 107 3.49 -22.15 17.67
C SER A 107 4.98 -21.82 17.59
N LYS A 108 5.39 -20.65 18.10
CA LYS A 108 6.82 -20.28 18.25
C LYS A 108 7.59 -21.23 19.18
N GLN A 109 6.90 -21.92 20.08
CA GLN A 109 7.52 -22.88 21.00
C GLN A 109 7.96 -24.17 20.29
N ASN A 110 7.41 -24.44 19.10
CA ASN A 110 7.81 -25.51 18.19
C ASN A 110 8.48 -24.95 16.92
N ASP A 111 9.11 -23.78 17.02
CA ASP A 111 9.86 -23.22 15.90
C ASP A 111 11.01 -24.18 15.52
N ALA A 112 11.29 -24.30 14.23
CA ALA A 112 12.42 -25.09 13.75
C ALA A 112 13.76 -24.44 14.15
N TRP A 113 13.73 -23.15 14.50
CA TRP A 113 14.88 -22.41 14.99
C TRP A 113 15.24 -22.80 16.43
N ASP A 114 16.49 -23.22 16.64
CA ASP A 114 17.05 -23.41 17.98
C ASP A 114 17.32 -22.05 18.63
N ALA A 115 16.54 -21.73 19.67
CA ALA A 115 16.64 -20.47 20.40
C ALA A 115 18.05 -20.21 20.99
N GLN A 116 18.85 -21.26 21.25
CA GLN A 116 20.23 -21.11 21.72
C GLN A 116 21.15 -20.50 20.65
N GLN A 117 20.75 -20.53 19.37
CA GLN A 117 21.42 -19.82 18.27
C GLN A 117 21.04 -18.33 18.20
N GLY A 118 20.09 -17.87 19.03
CA GLY A 118 19.71 -16.47 19.15
C GLY A 118 20.65 -15.64 20.03
N GLU A 119 21.53 -16.29 20.79
CA GLU A 119 22.57 -15.66 21.60
C GLU A 119 23.95 -15.87 20.97
N VAL A 120 24.93 -15.04 21.38
CA VAL A 120 26.31 -15.16 20.90
C VAL A 120 26.92 -16.42 21.50
N ASN A 121 27.14 -17.43 20.67
CA ASN A 121 27.67 -18.74 21.06
C ASN A 121 28.96 -19.11 20.32
N GLN A 122 29.40 -18.29 19.37
CA GLN A 122 30.68 -18.43 18.67
C GLN A 122 31.84 -18.00 19.59
N ASP A 123 33.02 -18.58 19.38
CA ASP A 123 34.24 -18.05 19.96
C ASP A 123 34.52 -16.67 19.36
N MET A 124 34.56 -15.63 20.20
CA MET A 124 34.76 -14.24 19.79
C MET A 124 36.20 -13.75 20.05
N THR A 125 37.11 -14.68 20.35
CA THR A 125 38.53 -14.42 20.65
C THR A 125 39.48 -14.66 19.47
N GLU A 126 38.98 -15.21 18.36
CA GLU A 126 39.77 -15.35 17.12
C GLU A 126 40.01 -13.99 16.44
N PRO A 127 41.02 -13.86 15.57
CA PRO A 127 41.29 -12.62 14.82
C PRO A 127 40.08 -12.16 13.98
N LEU A 128 39.85 -10.84 13.90
CA LEU A 128 38.69 -10.25 13.21
C LEU A 128 38.48 -10.74 11.76
N VAL A 129 39.56 -11.11 11.06
CA VAL A 129 39.54 -11.63 9.69
C VAL A 129 38.86 -13.00 9.55
N ASN A 130 38.62 -13.71 10.65
CA ASN A 130 37.99 -15.03 10.66
C ASN A 130 36.44 -14.96 10.71
N TYR A 131 35.86 -13.75 10.75
CA TYR A 131 34.42 -13.57 10.93
C TYR A 131 33.76 -12.96 9.69
N TRP A 132 32.54 -13.41 9.41
CA TRP A 132 31.63 -12.64 8.56
C TRP A 132 31.07 -11.45 9.33
N ILE A 133 31.24 -10.26 8.78
CA ILE A 133 30.81 -9.01 9.38
C ILE A 133 29.63 -8.47 8.58
N ALA A 134 28.46 -8.36 9.23
CA ALA A 134 27.30 -7.73 8.63
C ALA A 134 27.64 -6.30 8.18
N SER A 135 27.54 -6.04 6.88
CA SER A 135 28.06 -4.82 6.25
C SER A 135 27.00 -4.18 5.35
N SER A 136 26.94 -2.85 5.37
CA SER A 136 26.01 -2.04 4.59
C SER A 136 26.77 -1.15 3.62
N HIS A 137 26.28 -1.09 2.39
CA HIS A 137 26.74 -0.19 1.34
C HIS A 137 25.84 1.05 1.28
N ASN A 138 26.42 2.24 1.08
CA ASN A 138 25.72 3.54 1.04
C ASN A 138 24.63 3.68 2.11
N THR A 139 25.00 3.42 3.37
CA THR A 139 24.09 3.27 4.51
C THR A 139 23.16 4.46 4.73
N TYR A 140 23.54 5.64 4.25
CA TYR A 140 22.74 6.86 4.37
C TYR A 140 21.47 6.84 3.49
N LEU A 141 21.39 6.04 2.42
CA LEU A 141 20.26 6.03 1.49
C LEU A 141 19.08 5.17 2.00
N THR A 142 17.86 5.70 1.87
CA THR A 142 16.62 4.98 2.24
C THR A 142 15.99 4.22 1.06
N GLY A 143 16.46 4.45 -0.16
CA GLY A 143 15.92 3.84 -1.37
C GLY A 143 16.95 3.70 -2.49
N ASN A 144 16.60 4.18 -3.69
CA ASN A 144 17.45 4.06 -4.87
C ASN A 144 18.73 4.94 -4.81
N GLN A 145 19.73 4.60 -5.62
CA GLN A 145 21.06 5.25 -5.64
C GLN A 145 21.08 6.69 -6.20
N VAL A 146 19.97 7.22 -6.72
CA VAL A 146 19.98 8.43 -7.56
C VAL A 146 19.14 9.57 -6.99
N THR A 147 17.93 9.27 -6.52
CA THR A 147 16.91 10.26 -6.11
C THR A 147 16.39 10.06 -4.71
N SER A 148 16.73 8.95 -4.04
CA SER A 148 16.21 8.68 -2.71
C SER A 148 16.74 9.64 -1.65
N GLU A 149 16.05 9.66 -0.52
CA GLU A 149 16.45 10.47 0.61
C GLU A 149 17.67 9.84 1.31
N SER A 150 18.61 10.69 1.69
CA SER A 150 19.61 10.37 2.70
C SER A 150 19.03 10.65 4.08
N SER A 151 19.22 9.74 5.04
CA SER A 151 18.66 9.86 6.39
C SER A 151 19.59 9.36 7.49
N THR A 152 19.62 10.07 8.62
CA THR A 152 20.26 9.58 9.85
C THR A 152 19.57 8.34 10.40
N GLU A 153 18.25 8.21 10.19
CA GLU A 153 17.47 7.05 10.63
C GLU A 153 17.88 5.75 9.90
N ALA A 154 18.43 5.87 8.68
CA ALA A 154 18.98 4.72 7.96
C ALA A 154 20.15 4.09 8.73
N TYR A 155 21.05 4.92 9.30
CA TYR A 155 22.12 4.45 10.20
C TYR A 155 21.57 3.84 11.48
N ALA A 156 20.61 4.50 12.14
CA ALA A 156 19.99 4.01 13.36
C ALA A 156 19.35 2.63 13.16
N ARG A 157 18.60 2.45 12.06
CA ARG A 157 17.97 1.18 11.69
C ARG A 157 19.01 0.11 11.35
N CYS A 158 19.99 0.43 10.51
CA CYS A 158 21.04 -0.50 10.10
C CYS A 158 21.82 -1.06 11.29
N LEU A 159 22.24 -0.19 12.23
CA LEU A 159 22.93 -0.60 13.46
C LEU A 159 22.03 -1.45 14.37
N ARG A 160 20.75 -1.11 14.50
CA ARG A 160 19.77 -1.89 15.28
C ARG A 160 19.43 -3.24 14.66
N MET A 161 19.59 -3.40 13.34
CA MET A 161 19.50 -4.71 12.66
C MET A 161 20.76 -5.57 12.87
N GLY A 162 21.75 -5.09 13.62
CA GLY A 162 22.98 -5.82 13.92
C GLY A 162 24.14 -5.56 12.95
N CYS A 163 23.97 -4.67 11.96
CA CYS A 163 25.05 -4.31 11.04
C CYS A 163 26.24 -3.71 11.79
N ARG A 164 27.47 -4.13 11.45
CA ARG A 164 28.72 -3.75 12.12
C ARG A 164 29.70 -3.01 11.21
N CYS A 165 29.48 -2.96 9.90
CA CYS A 165 30.27 -2.13 8.98
C CYS A 165 29.31 -1.23 8.18
N ILE A 166 29.46 0.09 8.31
CA ILE A 166 28.57 1.08 7.71
C ILE A 166 29.36 2.13 6.93
N GLU A 167 28.74 2.69 5.90
CA GLU A 167 29.40 3.55 4.92
C GLU A 167 29.01 5.03 5.05
N LEU A 168 29.98 5.92 4.87
CA LEU A 168 29.83 7.37 4.95
C LEU A 168 30.53 8.03 3.75
N ASP A 169 29.75 8.51 2.79
CA ASP A 169 30.24 9.27 1.64
C ASP A 169 30.32 10.75 2.01
N CYS A 170 31.51 11.20 2.37
CA CYS A 170 31.73 12.53 2.93
C CYS A 170 32.16 13.51 1.82
N LEU A 171 31.34 14.53 1.59
CA LEU A 171 31.61 15.61 0.63
C LEU A 171 31.63 16.96 1.34
N ASP A 172 32.37 17.91 0.77
CA ASP A 172 32.44 19.28 1.29
C ASP A 172 31.03 19.91 1.35
N GLY A 173 30.66 20.43 2.52
CA GLY A 173 29.44 21.20 2.71
C GLY A 173 29.71 22.69 2.97
N PRO A 174 28.65 23.50 3.13
CA PRO A 174 28.77 24.92 3.44
C PRO A 174 29.40 25.15 4.82
N ASP A 175 29.94 26.34 5.05
CA ASP A 175 30.49 26.77 6.35
C ASP A 175 31.58 25.84 6.94
N ASN A 176 32.33 25.15 6.08
CA ASN A 176 33.32 24.12 6.45
C ASN A 176 32.74 22.90 7.20
N MET A 177 31.44 22.64 7.04
CA MET A 177 30.74 21.53 7.67
C MET A 177 30.43 20.45 6.63
N PRO A 178 31.05 19.25 6.71
CA PRO A 178 30.84 18.20 5.72
C PRO A 178 29.40 17.68 5.69
N TYR A 179 28.98 17.26 4.49
CA TYR A 179 27.73 16.57 4.25
C TYR A 179 27.96 15.12 3.83
N ILE A 180 26.92 14.32 3.98
CA ILE A 180 26.84 12.94 3.48
C ILE A 180 25.72 12.83 2.46
N TYR A 181 26.05 12.35 1.27
CA TYR A 181 25.13 12.04 0.17
C TYR A 181 25.90 11.33 -0.96
N HIS A 182 25.17 10.77 -1.93
CA HIS A 182 25.81 10.14 -3.08
C HIS A 182 26.25 11.21 -4.08
N GLY A 183 27.57 11.37 -4.24
CA GLY A 183 28.18 12.39 -5.10
C GLY A 183 27.62 12.37 -6.53
N LEU A 184 27.49 13.54 -7.15
CA LEU A 184 26.95 13.69 -8.51
C LEU A 184 25.54 13.08 -8.68
N THR A 185 24.74 12.96 -7.64
CA THR A 185 23.34 12.52 -7.76
C THR A 185 22.37 13.56 -7.20
N LEU A 186 21.08 13.20 -7.15
CA LEU A 186 20.00 14.02 -6.62
C LEU A 186 19.54 13.57 -5.24
N THR A 187 20.28 12.65 -4.63
CA THR A 187 20.02 12.21 -3.26
C THR A 187 20.08 13.41 -2.31
N SER A 188 19.20 13.41 -1.31
CA SER A 188 19.18 14.49 -0.32
C SER A 188 20.47 14.48 0.50
N LYS A 189 20.79 15.59 1.18
CA LYS A 189 22.05 15.74 1.92
C LYS A 189 21.77 15.77 3.41
N ILE A 190 22.55 15.03 4.19
CA ILE A 190 22.50 15.05 5.66
C ILE A 190 23.83 15.52 6.22
N LYS A 191 23.82 16.12 7.41
CA LYS A 191 25.03 16.66 8.03
C LYS A 191 25.88 15.54 8.60
N PHE A 192 27.19 15.57 8.34
CA PHE A 192 28.14 14.63 8.91
C PHE A 192 28.05 14.55 10.45
N ILE A 193 27.93 15.71 11.11
CA ILE A 193 27.85 15.79 12.58
C ILE A 193 26.61 15.09 13.16
N ASP A 194 25.48 15.14 12.45
CA ASP A 194 24.23 14.51 12.90
C ASP A 194 24.30 12.99 12.70
N VAL A 195 24.96 12.55 11.62
CA VAL A 195 25.23 11.13 11.36
C VAL A 195 26.12 10.52 12.44
N ILE A 196 27.26 11.13 12.79
CA ILE A 196 28.15 10.55 13.81
C ILE A 196 27.52 10.57 15.21
N LYS A 197 26.68 11.56 15.54
CA LYS A 197 25.88 11.55 16.77
C LYS A 197 24.88 10.40 16.79
N THR A 198 24.20 10.16 15.67
CA THR A 198 23.28 9.03 15.52
C THR A 198 24.02 7.70 15.65
N ILE A 199 25.20 7.56 15.05
CA ILE A 199 26.04 6.37 15.20
C ILE A 199 26.42 6.17 16.68
N LYS A 200 26.84 7.22 17.39
CA LYS A 200 27.18 7.14 18.83
C LYS A 200 26.03 6.56 19.65
N ASP A 201 24.81 7.03 19.40
CA ASP A 201 23.63 6.66 20.17
C ASP A 201 23.14 5.23 19.86
N HIS A 202 23.47 4.70 18.67
CA HIS A 202 22.92 3.43 18.18
C HIS A 202 23.94 2.29 18.00
N ALA A 203 25.25 2.59 17.94
CA ALA A 203 26.31 1.65 17.58
C ALA A 203 26.25 0.36 18.41
N PHE A 204 25.99 0.47 19.71
CA PHE A 204 26.08 -0.65 20.64
C PHE A 204 24.75 -1.03 21.30
N VAL A 205 23.61 -0.65 20.70
CA VAL A 205 22.28 -0.93 21.28
C VAL A 205 21.93 -2.41 21.23
N THR A 206 22.28 -3.10 20.14
CA THR A 206 21.93 -4.51 19.90
C THR A 206 23.12 -5.47 19.91
N SER A 207 24.34 -4.94 19.95
CA SER A 207 25.57 -5.74 19.98
C SER A 207 26.71 -4.92 20.55
N GLU A 208 27.52 -5.52 21.44
CA GLU A 208 28.69 -4.87 22.04
C GLU A 208 29.94 -4.92 21.14
N TYR A 209 29.91 -5.72 20.07
CA TYR A 209 31.05 -5.93 19.16
C TYR A 209 31.34 -4.70 18.28
N PRO A 210 32.58 -4.54 17.78
CA PRO A 210 33.04 -3.31 17.14
C PRO A 210 32.22 -2.88 15.94
N VAL A 211 32.21 -1.57 15.69
CA VAL A 211 31.61 -0.96 14.49
C VAL A 211 32.71 -0.36 13.61
N ILE A 212 32.72 -0.70 12.33
CA ILE A 212 33.64 -0.18 11.32
C ILE A 212 32.92 0.89 10.50
N LEU A 213 33.52 2.07 10.40
CA LEU A 213 33.06 3.15 9.55
C LEU A 213 33.90 3.17 8.27
N SER A 214 33.31 2.72 7.16
CA SER A 214 33.89 2.82 5.81
C SER A 214 33.69 4.24 5.30
N ILE A 215 34.77 5.03 5.26
CA ILE A 215 34.69 6.44 4.85
C ILE A 215 35.10 6.56 3.39
N GLU A 216 34.15 6.96 2.54
CA GLU A 216 34.44 7.43 1.18
C GLU A 216 34.60 8.96 1.21
N ASN A 217 35.83 9.43 1.11
CA ASN A 217 36.16 10.82 1.39
C ASN A 217 36.45 11.63 0.12
N HIS A 218 35.64 12.67 -0.09
CA HIS A 218 35.78 13.68 -1.13
C HIS A 218 35.88 15.10 -0.56
N CYS A 219 36.15 15.24 0.74
CA CYS A 219 36.27 16.52 1.43
C CYS A 219 37.64 17.17 1.21
N SER A 220 37.68 18.50 1.23
CA SER A 220 38.90 19.30 1.34
C SER A 220 39.65 19.04 2.65
N LEU A 221 40.96 19.33 2.67
CA LEU A 221 41.80 19.15 3.87
C LEU A 221 41.27 19.90 5.11
N THR A 222 40.65 21.07 4.91
CA THR A 222 40.05 21.84 6.01
C THR A 222 38.89 21.07 6.63
N GLN A 223 37.99 20.52 5.81
CA GLN A 223 36.84 19.75 6.28
C GLN A 223 37.24 18.36 6.80
N GLN A 224 38.30 17.75 6.26
CA GLN A 224 38.88 16.52 6.83
C GLN A 224 39.40 16.73 8.26
N ARG A 225 40.06 17.86 8.54
CA ARG A 225 40.48 18.22 9.92
C ARG A 225 39.29 18.39 10.84
N TYR A 226 38.21 19.01 10.35
CA TYR A 226 36.96 19.10 11.09
C TYR A 226 36.38 17.70 11.40
N MET A 227 36.31 16.80 10.40
CA MET A 227 35.83 15.42 10.61
C MET A 227 36.64 14.69 11.67
N ALA A 228 37.97 14.78 11.63
CA ALA A 228 38.85 14.16 12.62
C ALA A 228 38.60 14.69 14.04
N ALA A 229 38.50 16.01 14.19
CA ALA A 229 38.19 16.63 15.49
C ALA A 229 36.80 16.22 16.00
N ALA A 230 35.80 16.20 15.12
CA ALA A 230 34.43 15.80 15.46
C ALA A 230 34.34 14.31 15.84
N PHE A 231 35.08 13.42 15.17
CA PHE A 231 35.16 12.01 15.57
C PHE A 231 35.72 11.86 16.98
N LEU A 232 36.83 12.55 17.29
CA LEU A 232 37.44 12.54 18.63
C LEU A 232 36.47 13.07 19.70
N GLU A 233 35.80 14.19 19.43
CA GLU A 233 34.87 14.83 20.37
C GLU A 233 33.61 13.98 20.60
N VAL A 234 32.98 13.50 19.52
CA VAL A 234 31.69 12.82 19.61
C VAL A 234 31.86 11.39 20.13
N PHE A 235 32.78 10.61 19.59
CA PHE A 235 32.96 9.21 19.99
C PHE A 235 33.80 9.05 21.26
N GLY A 236 34.72 9.99 21.55
CA GLY A 236 35.59 9.92 22.72
C GLY A 236 36.27 8.55 22.84
N ASP A 237 36.17 7.92 24.01
CA ASP A 237 36.78 6.62 24.30
C ASP A 237 36.25 5.47 23.41
N MET A 238 35.10 5.63 22.76
CA MET A 238 34.60 4.62 21.81
C MET A 238 35.50 4.56 20.56
N LEU A 239 36.16 5.64 20.18
CA LEU A 239 37.01 5.68 18.99
C LEU A 239 38.33 4.95 19.24
N LEU A 240 38.66 4.00 18.37
CA LEU A 240 39.97 3.36 18.38
C LEU A 240 41.01 4.28 17.72
N VAL A 241 41.87 4.88 18.54
CA VAL A 241 42.92 5.82 18.10
C VAL A 241 44.34 5.25 18.13
N GLU A 242 44.56 4.20 18.93
CA GLU A 242 45.83 3.47 19.01
C GLU A 242 45.61 1.97 18.78
N PRO A 243 46.62 1.23 18.26
CA PRO A 243 46.57 -0.22 18.20
C PRO A 243 46.37 -0.83 19.60
N ILE A 244 45.56 -1.90 19.68
CA ILE A 244 45.35 -2.65 20.94
C ILE A 244 46.67 -3.26 21.43
N GLU A 245 47.44 -3.84 20.51
CA GLU A 245 48.78 -4.38 20.75
C GLU A 245 49.72 -3.87 19.64
N ARG A 246 50.78 -3.14 20.00
CA ARG A 246 51.62 -2.42 19.04
C ARG A 246 52.46 -3.32 18.14
N ASP A 247 52.90 -4.46 18.67
CA ASP A 247 53.83 -5.38 17.98
C ASP A 247 53.15 -6.66 17.49
N SER A 248 51.81 -6.74 17.56
CA SER A 248 51.08 -7.92 17.10
C SER A 248 51.05 -7.99 15.58
N THR A 249 51.30 -9.18 15.04
CA THR A 249 51.20 -9.48 13.60
C THR A 249 49.80 -9.94 13.19
N GLN A 250 48.87 -10.05 14.15
CA GLN A 250 47.49 -10.49 13.93
C GLN A 250 46.50 -9.36 14.23
N MET A 251 45.37 -9.37 13.53
CA MET A 251 44.26 -8.45 13.82
C MET A 251 43.66 -8.77 15.20
N PRO A 252 43.30 -7.75 16.01
CA PRO A 252 42.61 -7.99 17.28
C PRO A 252 41.30 -8.74 17.09
N SER A 253 40.87 -9.46 18.10
CA SER A 253 39.60 -10.18 18.09
C SER A 253 38.39 -9.26 18.29
N PRO A 254 37.17 -9.67 17.90
CA PRO A 254 35.96 -8.95 18.24
C PRO A 254 35.81 -8.66 19.74
N ASP A 255 36.22 -9.61 20.61
CA ASP A 255 36.16 -9.45 22.07
C ASP A 255 37.09 -8.34 22.58
N GLN A 256 38.33 -8.28 22.08
CA GLN A 256 39.28 -7.21 22.39
C GLN A 256 38.80 -5.82 21.93
N LEU A 257 37.95 -5.78 20.90
CA LEU A 257 37.43 -4.58 20.26
C LEU A 257 36.01 -4.22 20.72
N LYS A 258 35.49 -4.85 21.79
CA LYS A 258 34.17 -4.52 22.33
C LYS A 258 34.02 -3.02 22.59
N ARG A 259 32.90 -2.48 22.11
CA ARG A 259 32.49 -1.07 22.20
C ARG A 259 33.48 -0.09 21.56
N ARG A 260 34.24 -0.56 20.57
CA ARG A 260 35.13 0.29 19.75
C ARG A 260 34.54 0.61 18.38
N ILE A 261 34.83 1.82 17.92
CA ILE A 261 34.54 2.32 16.59
C ILE A 261 35.86 2.44 15.83
N ILE A 262 35.93 1.81 14.67
CA ILE A 262 37.12 1.71 13.82
C ILE A 262 36.89 2.54 12.56
N ILE A 263 37.86 3.36 12.18
CA ILE A 263 37.79 4.16 10.95
C ILE A 263 38.54 3.43 9.83
N LYS A 264 37.81 2.98 8.80
CA LYS A 264 38.37 2.50 7.54
C LYS A 264 38.46 3.69 6.58
N HIS A 265 39.67 4.21 6.40
CA HIS A 265 39.95 5.32 5.49
C HIS A 265 41.35 5.15 4.88
N LYS A 266 41.61 5.81 3.74
CA LYS A 266 42.94 5.87 3.13
C LYS A 266 43.96 6.44 4.14
N LYS A 267 45.05 5.71 4.38
CA LYS A 267 46.16 6.15 5.24
C LYS A 267 47.27 6.77 4.37
N LEU A 268 47.88 7.86 4.84
CA LEU A 268 49.09 8.39 4.21
C LEU A 268 50.24 7.38 4.42
N PRO A 269 51.17 7.23 3.45
CA PRO A 269 52.38 6.45 3.65
C PRO A 269 53.16 6.98 4.85
N ASP A 270 53.77 6.08 5.64
CA ASP A 270 54.72 6.49 6.66
C ASP A 270 55.96 7.08 5.96
N GLU A 271 56.64 8.07 6.57
CA GLU A 271 57.77 8.80 5.95
C GLU A 271 58.93 7.89 5.50
N SER A 272 58.94 6.61 5.90
CA SER A 272 59.91 5.57 5.55
C SER A 272 59.54 4.67 4.36
N GLU A 273 58.33 4.77 3.79
CA GLU A 273 57.89 3.91 2.68
C GLU A 273 57.60 4.72 1.40
N GLU A 274 58.63 4.88 0.55
CA GLU A 274 58.45 5.45 -0.79
C GLU A 274 57.68 4.50 -1.72
N LYS A 275 56.47 4.94 -2.09
CA LYS A 275 55.72 4.74 -3.34
C LYS A 275 55.71 3.33 -3.95
N THR A 276 54.69 2.54 -3.58
CA THR A 276 54.05 1.64 -4.55
C THR A 276 52.90 2.40 -5.22
N ILE A 277 53.09 2.81 -6.47
CA ILE A 277 52.01 3.37 -7.30
C ILE A 277 51.04 2.24 -7.61
N LEU A 278 49.89 2.21 -6.94
CA LEU A 278 48.78 1.37 -7.33
C LEU A 278 48.23 1.91 -8.67
N GLN A 279 48.51 1.20 -9.76
CA GLN A 279 47.78 1.37 -11.01
C GLN A 279 46.31 1.07 -10.73
N ARG A 280 45.44 2.04 -11.01
CA ARG A 280 43.99 1.80 -11.04
C ARG A 280 43.69 1.08 -12.34
N ASP A 281 43.11 -0.11 -12.24
CA ASP A 281 42.37 -0.68 -13.36
C ASP A 281 41.15 0.23 -13.61
N GLU A 282 41.18 0.97 -14.72
CA GLU A 282 40.02 1.68 -15.24
C GLU A 282 39.05 0.64 -15.82
N ASP A 283 38.26 0.00 -14.98
CA ASP A 283 37.09 -0.75 -15.44
C ASP A 283 36.11 0.26 -16.04
N THR A 284 36.02 0.24 -17.37
CA THR A 284 35.17 1.07 -18.21
C THR A 284 33.69 0.70 -18.13
N ASP A 285 33.16 0.50 -16.92
CA ASP A 285 31.73 0.45 -16.70
C ASP A 285 31.18 1.87 -16.49
N ALA A 286 30.05 2.14 -17.13
CA ALA A 286 29.38 3.43 -17.11
C ALA A 286 28.70 3.67 -15.75
N ASP A 287 29.50 3.89 -14.72
CA ASP A 287 29.05 4.31 -13.39
C ASP A 287 28.75 5.81 -13.36
N ILE A 288 27.83 6.22 -12.48
CA ILE A 288 27.39 7.62 -12.31
C ILE A 288 28.59 8.54 -11.99
N SER A 289 29.56 8.00 -11.26
CA SER A 289 30.83 8.64 -10.91
C SER A 289 31.64 9.11 -12.13
N ASN A 290 31.47 8.46 -13.30
CA ASN A 290 32.14 8.77 -14.55
C ASN A 290 31.29 9.62 -15.53
N ALA A 291 30.14 10.14 -15.08
CA ALA A 291 29.26 10.95 -15.92
C ALA A 291 29.85 12.35 -16.17
N VAL A 292 29.78 12.82 -17.43
CA VAL A 292 30.09 14.20 -17.82
C VAL A 292 29.09 15.17 -17.20
N LYS A 293 27.81 14.77 -17.16
CA LYS A 293 26.74 15.54 -16.54
C LYS A 293 25.57 14.64 -16.20
N ASN A 294 24.85 14.97 -15.14
CA ASN A 294 23.61 14.32 -14.79
C ASN A 294 22.61 15.29 -14.15
N GLY A 295 21.37 14.84 -13.99
CA GLY A 295 20.30 15.64 -13.37
C GLY A 295 18.92 15.28 -13.90
N ILE A 296 17.88 15.92 -13.35
CA ILE A 296 16.50 15.74 -13.81
C ILE A 296 16.27 16.59 -15.06
N LEU A 297 15.82 15.95 -16.14
CA LEU A 297 15.17 16.62 -17.25
C LEU A 297 13.76 16.07 -17.41
N TYR A 298 12.91 16.81 -18.11
CA TYR A 298 11.52 16.42 -18.34
C TYR A 298 11.37 15.87 -19.76
N LEU A 299 10.69 14.72 -19.89
CA LEU A 299 10.23 14.20 -21.17
C LEU A 299 8.71 14.35 -21.24
N GLU A 300 8.20 14.80 -22.39
CA GLU A 300 6.77 14.85 -22.64
C GLU A 300 6.24 13.44 -22.94
N ASP A 301 5.28 12.96 -22.16
CA ASP A 301 4.61 11.70 -22.41
C ASP A 301 3.78 11.83 -23.71
N PRO A 302 4.05 11.01 -24.74
CA PRO A 302 3.44 11.15 -26.06
C PRO A 302 1.94 10.82 -26.08
N VAL A 303 1.40 10.25 -25.00
CA VAL A 303 0.00 9.87 -24.87
C VAL A 303 -0.81 11.01 -24.26
N ASP A 304 -0.46 11.41 -23.03
CA ASP A 304 -1.22 12.40 -22.27
C ASP A 304 -0.66 13.81 -22.34
N LEU A 305 0.50 14.00 -22.99
CA LEU A 305 1.20 15.27 -23.19
C LEU A 305 1.65 15.94 -21.88
N LYS A 306 1.80 15.15 -20.80
CA LYS A 306 2.35 15.65 -19.54
C LYS A 306 3.87 15.53 -19.55
N TRP A 307 4.54 16.58 -19.09
CA TRP A 307 5.98 16.57 -18.86
C TRP A 307 6.28 15.84 -17.57
N ARG A 308 7.05 14.75 -17.64
CA ARG A 308 7.42 13.90 -16.50
C ARG A 308 8.93 13.97 -16.25
N PRO A 309 9.38 13.99 -14.99
CA PRO A 309 10.80 14.03 -14.66
C PRO A 309 11.45 12.66 -14.91
N HIS A 310 12.63 12.67 -15.53
CA HIS A 310 13.51 11.50 -15.67
C HIS A 310 14.92 11.90 -15.24
N PHE A 311 15.66 10.97 -14.62
CA PHE A 311 17.07 11.19 -14.37
C PHE A 311 17.86 10.94 -15.64
N PHE A 312 18.64 11.93 -16.07
CA PHE A 312 19.52 11.84 -17.22
C PHE A 312 20.97 11.71 -16.78
N MET A 313 21.73 10.91 -17.52
CA MET A 313 23.16 10.78 -17.38
C MET A 313 23.82 10.88 -18.75
N LEU A 314 24.67 11.88 -18.93
CA LEU A 314 25.51 12.06 -20.10
C LEU A 314 26.90 11.51 -19.79
N THR A 315 27.33 10.51 -20.54
CA THR A 315 28.73 10.05 -20.59
C THR A 315 29.44 10.75 -21.75
N GLN A 316 30.71 10.45 -21.97
CA GLN A 316 31.48 11.00 -23.10
C GLN A 316 30.87 10.66 -24.47
N SER A 317 30.06 9.60 -24.57
CA SER A 317 29.55 9.08 -25.85
C SER A 317 28.04 8.85 -25.90
N LYS A 318 27.33 8.81 -24.77
CA LYS A 318 25.92 8.42 -24.71
C LYS A 318 25.13 9.22 -23.68
N MET A 319 23.84 9.37 -23.92
CA MET A 319 22.89 9.91 -22.98
C MET A 319 21.91 8.81 -22.56
N TYR A 320 21.90 8.51 -21.27
CA TYR A 320 20.98 7.58 -20.63
C TYR A 320 19.89 8.36 -19.89
N TYR A 321 18.69 7.81 -19.82
CA TYR A 321 17.65 8.31 -18.95
C TYR A 321 16.89 7.17 -18.29
N THR A 322 16.47 7.35 -17.04
CA THR A 322 15.68 6.35 -16.32
C THR A 322 14.26 6.27 -16.88
N GLU A 323 13.62 5.12 -16.80
CA GLU A 323 12.16 5.04 -16.98
C GLU A 323 11.45 5.87 -15.89
N GLU A 324 10.16 6.15 -16.10
CA GLU A 324 9.37 6.94 -15.15
C GLU A 324 9.35 6.28 -13.76
N GLN A 325 9.89 6.96 -12.76
CA GLN A 325 9.78 6.55 -11.36
C GLN A 325 8.37 6.90 -10.88
N GLN A 326 7.53 5.89 -10.71
CA GLN A 326 6.25 6.06 -10.01
C GLN A 326 6.58 6.27 -8.54
N TYR A 327 6.47 7.49 -8.05
CA TYR A 327 6.37 7.75 -6.61
C TYR A 327 5.07 7.09 -6.14
N SER A 328 5.16 5.88 -5.58
CA SER A 328 4.13 5.35 -4.70
C SER A 328 4.22 6.15 -3.40
N GLU A 329 3.37 7.15 -3.23
CA GLU A 329 3.13 7.75 -1.90
C GLU A 329 2.48 6.74 -0.92
N ASP A 330 2.21 5.50 -1.35
CA ASP A 330 1.38 4.52 -0.65
C ASP A 330 2.12 3.26 -0.16
N GLU A 331 3.45 3.15 -0.26
CA GLU A 331 4.15 1.97 0.31
C GLU A 331 4.16 1.95 1.86
N ASP A 332 3.65 3.00 2.52
CA ASP A 332 3.43 3.03 3.98
C ASP A 332 1.99 2.69 4.42
N ASN A 333 1.10 2.29 3.51
CA ASN A 333 -0.24 1.80 3.86
C ASN A 333 -0.46 0.36 3.38
N GLU A 334 0.25 -0.61 3.98
CA GLU A 334 -0.20 -2.00 4.03
C GLU A 334 -1.41 -2.14 4.98
N ASP A 335 -2.52 -1.52 4.62
CA ASP A 335 -3.86 -1.93 5.05
C ASP A 335 -4.72 -1.98 3.78
N SER A 336 -4.51 -3.04 3.00
CA SER A 336 -5.36 -3.37 1.86
C SER A 336 -6.72 -3.85 2.40
N ASP A 337 -7.64 -2.91 2.56
CA ASP A 337 -9.07 -3.18 2.71
C ASP A 337 -9.54 -3.94 1.47
N THR A 338 -9.47 -5.25 1.57
CA THR A 338 -10.04 -6.17 0.58
C THR A 338 -11.53 -6.18 0.88
N LEU A 339 -12.32 -5.43 0.09
CA LEU A 339 -13.78 -5.46 0.14
C LEU A 339 -14.27 -6.88 -0.15
N ILE A 340 -14.56 -7.64 0.92
CA ILE A 340 -15.17 -8.97 0.86
C ILE A 340 -16.68 -8.80 0.95
N LYS A 341 -17.36 -9.21 -0.12
CA LYS A 341 -18.63 -9.94 -0.17
C LYS A 341 -19.43 -10.02 1.14
N GLU A 342 -20.30 -9.04 1.35
CA GLU A 342 -21.45 -9.20 2.24
C GLU A 342 -22.61 -9.82 1.46
N ASP A 343 -23.22 -10.88 2.00
CA ASP A 343 -24.63 -11.13 1.68
C ASP A 343 -25.40 -9.89 2.13
N VAL A 344 -26.01 -9.21 1.15
CA VAL A 344 -26.65 -7.90 1.29
C VAL A 344 -27.63 -7.94 2.47
N PRO A 345 -27.36 -7.20 3.56
CA PRO A 345 -28.28 -7.07 4.68
C PRO A 345 -29.72 -6.78 4.20
N TYR A 346 -30.73 -7.24 4.93
CA TYR A 346 -32.13 -7.08 4.51
C TYR A 346 -32.55 -5.60 4.36
N ASP A 347 -31.87 -4.71 5.08
CA ASP A 347 -31.94 -3.26 5.02
C ASP A 347 -31.17 -2.66 3.82
N GLU A 348 -30.26 -3.39 3.19
CA GLU A 348 -29.48 -2.99 2.01
C GLU A 348 -29.99 -3.57 0.67
N LEU A 349 -31.02 -4.42 0.68
CA LEU A 349 -31.61 -5.02 -0.54
C LEU A 349 -31.96 -4.00 -1.63
N HIS A 350 -32.31 -2.78 -1.21
CA HIS A 350 -32.67 -1.69 -2.11
C HIS A 350 -31.50 -1.19 -2.98
N PHE A 351 -30.24 -1.37 -2.59
CA PHE A 351 -29.08 -0.98 -3.42
C PHE A 351 -28.96 -1.81 -4.71
N GLY A 352 -29.55 -3.02 -4.73
CA GLY A 352 -29.64 -3.89 -5.91
C GLY A 352 -30.74 -3.50 -6.90
N GLU A 353 -31.62 -2.59 -6.52
CA GLU A 353 -32.86 -2.36 -7.24
C GLU A 353 -32.76 -1.21 -8.24
N LYS A 354 -33.30 -1.43 -9.45
CA LYS A 354 -33.31 -0.43 -10.53
C LYS A 354 -33.97 0.89 -10.13
N TRP A 355 -34.92 0.86 -9.19
CA TRP A 355 -35.63 2.05 -8.71
C TRP A 355 -34.88 2.85 -7.65
N PHE A 356 -33.78 2.35 -7.07
CA PHE A 356 -33.02 3.09 -6.07
C PHE A 356 -31.84 3.81 -6.72
N HIS A 357 -31.75 5.13 -6.55
CA HIS A 357 -30.78 6.00 -7.24
C HIS A 357 -29.73 6.58 -6.28
N GLY A 358 -29.75 6.20 -4.99
CA GLY A 358 -28.84 6.71 -3.97
C GLY A 358 -28.93 8.23 -3.83
N LYS A 359 -27.79 8.88 -3.60
CA LYS A 359 -27.70 10.35 -3.60
C LYS A 359 -27.72 10.93 -5.01
N LEU A 360 -28.77 11.68 -5.34
CA LEU A 360 -28.88 12.43 -6.59
C LEU A 360 -28.31 13.86 -6.42
N PRO A 361 -27.46 14.34 -7.34
CA PRO A 361 -26.97 15.72 -7.31
C PRO A 361 -28.12 16.69 -7.60
N GLY A 362 -28.44 17.60 -6.66
CA GLY A 362 -29.61 18.48 -6.75
C GLY A 362 -30.92 17.82 -6.33
N GLY A 363 -30.83 16.63 -5.71
CA GLY A 363 -31.93 15.93 -5.05
C GLY A 363 -33.20 15.82 -5.90
N ARG A 364 -34.23 16.56 -5.49
CA ARG A 364 -35.57 16.52 -6.11
C ARG A 364 -35.58 17.03 -7.56
N GLU A 365 -34.75 18.02 -7.89
CA GLU A 365 -34.70 18.58 -9.25
C GLU A 365 -34.20 17.53 -10.25
N GLN A 366 -33.12 16.81 -9.90
CA GLN A 366 -32.59 15.74 -10.75
C GLN A 366 -33.55 14.54 -10.83
N ALA A 367 -34.23 14.20 -9.74
CA ALA A 367 -35.28 13.18 -9.74
C ALA A 367 -36.44 13.57 -10.70
N GLN A 368 -36.82 14.84 -10.70
CA GLN A 368 -37.85 15.38 -11.60
C GLN A 368 -37.41 15.34 -13.06
N GLU A 369 -36.17 15.69 -13.39
CA GLU A 369 -35.64 15.56 -14.75
C GLU A 369 -35.67 14.12 -15.25
N LEU A 370 -35.26 13.16 -14.40
CA LEU A 370 -35.27 11.74 -14.73
C LEU A 370 -36.70 11.25 -15.00
N LEU A 371 -37.65 11.56 -14.11
CA LEU A 371 -39.05 11.17 -14.31
C LEU A 371 -39.70 11.84 -15.53
N ASN A 372 -39.39 13.11 -15.81
CA ASN A 372 -39.84 13.77 -17.04
C ASN A 372 -39.29 13.08 -18.31
N ARG A 373 -38.00 12.72 -18.30
CA ARG A 373 -37.35 12.01 -19.41
C ARG A 373 -37.98 10.64 -19.69
N TYR A 374 -38.41 9.96 -18.63
CA TYR A 374 -39.06 8.65 -18.70
C TYR A 374 -40.59 8.72 -18.53
N SER A 375 -41.20 9.88 -18.83
CA SER A 375 -42.65 10.10 -18.70
C SER A 375 -43.50 9.16 -19.56
N SER A 376 -42.93 8.59 -20.62
CA SER A 376 -43.56 7.57 -21.47
C SER A 376 -43.85 6.24 -20.76
N LEU A 377 -43.22 5.98 -19.60
CA LEU A 377 -43.51 4.81 -18.77
C LEU A 377 -44.90 4.88 -18.10
N GLY A 378 -45.52 6.07 -18.06
CA GLY A 378 -46.88 6.26 -17.58
C GLY A 378 -47.00 6.50 -16.07
N ASP A 379 -48.23 6.67 -15.60
CA ASP A 379 -48.55 6.94 -14.21
C ASP A 379 -48.10 5.79 -13.29
N GLY A 380 -47.52 6.16 -12.14
CA GLY A 380 -46.97 5.24 -11.15
C GLY A 380 -45.48 4.93 -11.35
N SER A 381 -44.88 5.37 -12.46
CA SER A 381 -43.44 5.22 -12.69
C SER A 381 -42.65 5.98 -11.64
N PHE A 382 -41.59 5.40 -11.10
CA PHE A 382 -41.00 5.91 -9.86
C PHE A 382 -39.49 5.68 -9.70
N LEU A 383 -38.89 6.44 -8.78
CA LEU A 383 -37.55 6.23 -8.25
C LEU A 383 -37.47 6.65 -6.77
N VAL A 384 -36.48 6.11 -6.06
CA VAL A 384 -36.17 6.43 -4.67
C VAL A 384 -34.74 6.96 -4.57
N HIS A 385 -34.53 8.04 -3.83
CA HIS A 385 -33.22 8.63 -3.61
C HIS A 385 -33.07 9.12 -2.17
N GLU A 386 -31.83 9.36 -1.73
CA GLU A 386 -31.56 9.97 -0.42
C GLU A 386 -32.14 11.39 -0.35
N SER A 387 -32.70 11.76 0.80
CA SER A 387 -33.26 13.10 1.01
C SER A 387 -32.16 14.12 1.29
N GLU A 388 -32.11 15.20 0.51
CA GLU A 388 -31.23 16.34 0.81
C GLU A 388 -31.77 17.21 1.96
N THR A 389 -33.10 17.23 2.14
CA THR A 389 -33.75 18.04 3.17
C THR A 389 -33.68 17.40 4.55
N PHE A 390 -33.75 16.06 4.62
CA PHE A 390 -33.80 15.30 5.86
C PHE A 390 -32.66 14.27 5.86
N VAL A 391 -31.56 14.60 6.54
CA VAL A 391 -30.37 13.73 6.59
C VAL A 391 -30.73 12.38 7.21
N GLY A 392 -30.42 11.29 6.51
CA GLY A 392 -30.72 9.92 6.93
C GLY A 392 -32.06 9.36 6.45
N ASP A 393 -32.90 10.20 5.82
CA ASP A 393 -34.18 9.81 5.24
C ASP A 393 -34.12 9.70 3.71
N TYR A 394 -35.22 9.24 3.11
CA TYR A 394 -35.32 9.03 1.67
C TYR A 394 -36.51 9.79 1.08
N SER A 395 -36.50 9.95 -0.25
CA SER A 395 -37.59 10.55 -1.02
C SER A 395 -38.02 9.62 -2.14
N LEU A 396 -39.30 9.27 -2.16
CA LEU A 396 -39.96 8.57 -3.26
C LEU A 396 -40.49 9.62 -4.25
N SER A 397 -40.01 9.58 -5.48
CA SER A 397 -40.49 10.45 -6.55
C SER A 397 -41.23 9.60 -7.59
N PHE A 398 -42.42 10.01 -8.01
CA PHE A 398 -43.23 9.26 -8.97
C PHE A 398 -44.01 10.16 -9.94
N TRP A 399 -44.32 9.62 -11.12
CA TRP A 399 -45.08 10.28 -12.17
C TRP A 399 -46.58 10.09 -11.97
N ARG A 400 -47.35 11.19 -12.08
CA ARG A 400 -48.81 11.15 -12.06
C ARG A 400 -49.39 12.32 -12.83
N GLN A 401 -50.32 12.03 -13.76
CA GLN A 401 -51.13 13.03 -14.46
C GLN A 401 -50.28 14.17 -15.08
N GLY A 402 -49.13 13.83 -15.65
CA GLY A 402 -48.25 14.79 -16.30
C GLY A 402 -47.33 15.57 -15.36
N THR A 403 -47.28 15.23 -14.07
CA THR A 403 -46.47 15.92 -13.07
C THR A 403 -45.68 14.95 -12.19
N VAL A 404 -44.53 15.39 -11.69
CA VAL A 404 -43.72 14.64 -10.72
C VAL A 404 -44.20 14.96 -9.31
N ASN A 405 -44.41 13.92 -8.53
CA ASN A 405 -44.84 14.01 -7.14
C ASN A 405 -43.75 13.43 -6.24
N HIS A 406 -43.54 14.03 -5.07
CA HIS A 406 -42.54 13.60 -4.10
C HIS A 406 -43.21 13.24 -2.78
N CYS A 407 -42.87 12.07 -2.24
CA CYS A 407 -43.25 11.66 -0.90
C CYS A 407 -42.00 11.41 -0.07
N HIS A 408 -42.03 11.87 1.17
CA HIS A 408 -40.95 11.69 2.12
C HIS A 408 -41.06 10.32 2.79
N ILE A 409 -40.01 9.51 2.69
CA ILE A 409 -39.88 8.26 3.41
C ILE A 409 -39.07 8.55 4.66
N ARG A 410 -39.72 8.51 5.82
CA ARG A 410 -39.05 8.71 7.10
C ARG A 410 -38.40 7.42 7.58
N SER A 411 -37.16 7.54 8.03
CA SER A 411 -36.42 6.54 8.77
C SER A 411 -36.64 6.78 10.27
N LYS A 412 -37.26 5.82 10.96
CA LYS A 412 -37.54 5.90 12.41
C LYS A 412 -36.79 4.78 13.12
N GLN A 413 -36.21 5.08 14.28
CA GLN A 413 -35.56 4.06 15.11
C GLN A 413 -36.55 3.49 16.14
N GLU A 414 -36.98 2.25 15.94
CA GLU A 414 -37.87 1.54 16.87
C GLU A 414 -37.16 0.29 17.40
N ARG A 415 -37.09 0.15 18.74
CA ARG A 415 -36.44 -1.01 19.41
C ARG A 415 -35.02 -1.31 18.87
N ARG A 416 -34.29 -0.26 18.50
CA ARG A 416 -32.94 -0.33 17.90
C ARG A 416 -32.90 -1.01 16.51
N GLN A 417 -34.01 -1.04 15.77
CA GLN A 417 -34.05 -1.40 14.35
C GLN A 417 -34.57 -0.19 13.56
N THR A 418 -33.98 0.06 12.39
CA THR A 418 -34.43 1.12 11.50
C THR A 418 -35.71 0.68 10.80
N LYS A 419 -36.77 1.48 10.90
CA LYS A 419 -38.06 1.26 10.26
C LYS A 419 -38.35 2.38 9.27
N TYR A 420 -38.89 2.02 8.11
CA TYR A 420 -39.19 2.95 7.02
C TYR A 420 -40.70 3.16 6.89
N CYS A 421 -41.15 4.41 6.74
CA CYS A 421 -42.57 4.71 6.57
C CYS A 421 -42.82 5.96 5.69
N LEU A 422 -43.87 5.93 4.87
CA LEU A 422 -44.35 7.08 4.06
C LEU A 422 -45.38 7.96 4.80
N GLY A 423 -45.72 7.60 6.04
CA GLY A 423 -46.70 8.25 6.92
C GLY A 423 -46.66 7.62 8.31
N ASP A 424 -47.69 7.83 9.14
CA ASP A 424 -47.70 7.34 10.54
C ASP A 424 -48.45 6.01 10.75
N THR A 425 -48.99 5.41 9.70
CA THR A 425 -49.89 4.24 9.80
C THR A 425 -49.22 2.87 9.65
N ILE A 426 -48.18 2.74 8.82
CA ILE A 426 -47.53 1.45 8.53
C ILE A 426 -46.01 1.67 8.42
N SER A 427 -45.24 0.81 9.08
CA SER A 427 -43.77 0.82 9.11
C SER A 427 -43.20 -0.50 8.57
N PHE A 428 -42.08 -0.42 7.85
CA PHE A 428 -41.44 -1.55 7.19
C PHE A 428 -40.00 -1.75 7.69
N ASP A 429 -39.52 -3.00 7.65
CA ASP A 429 -38.17 -3.38 8.06
C ASP A 429 -37.07 -2.94 7.09
N SER A 430 -37.42 -2.59 5.85
CA SER A 430 -36.48 -2.13 4.83
C SER A 430 -37.15 -1.24 3.79
N LEU A 431 -36.36 -0.42 3.09
CA LEU A 431 -36.85 0.31 1.91
C LEU A 431 -37.38 -0.64 0.83
N TYR A 432 -36.74 -1.80 0.67
CA TYR A 432 -37.15 -2.82 -0.29
C TYR A 432 -38.58 -3.32 0.00
N SER A 433 -38.87 -3.68 1.25
CA SER A 433 -40.20 -4.16 1.65
C SER A 433 -41.27 -3.06 1.56
N LEU A 434 -40.92 -1.82 1.90
CA LEU A 434 -41.79 -0.65 1.71
C LEU A 434 -42.19 -0.47 0.25
N ILE A 435 -41.21 -0.45 -0.66
CA ILE A 435 -41.48 -0.25 -2.08
C ILE A 435 -42.25 -1.44 -2.67
N THR A 436 -41.85 -2.67 -2.32
CA THR A 436 -42.55 -3.90 -2.75
C THR A 436 -44.02 -3.86 -2.34
N TYR A 437 -44.32 -3.42 -1.12
CA TYR A 437 -45.69 -3.26 -0.65
C TYR A 437 -46.48 -2.25 -1.51
N TYR A 438 -45.94 -1.06 -1.78
CA TYR A 438 -46.64 -0.01 -2.56
C TYR A 438 -46.66 -0.25 -4.07
N ARG A 439 -45.95 -1.27 -4.57
CA ARG A 439 -46.16 -1.79 -5.93
C ARG A 439 -47.45 -2.61 -6.04
N CYS A 440 -47.87 -3.26 -4.96
CA CYS A 440 -49.09 -4.08 -4.93
C CYS A 440 -50.27 -3.41 -4.21
N ASN A 441 -50.01 -2.36 -3.42
CA ASN A 441 -51.00 -1.68 -2.60
C ASN A 441 -51.05 -0.18 -2.92
N GLN A 442 -52.25 0.41 -2.88
CA GLN A 442 -52.43 1.82 -3.20
C GLN A 442 -51.80 2.73 -2.15
N LEU A 443 -50.87 3.58 -2.58
CA LEU A 443 -50.40 4.74 -1.83
C LEU A 443 -51.49 5.80 -1.85
N ARG A 444 -52.13 6.04 -0.69
CA ARG A 444 -53.26 6.96 -0.53
C ARG A 444 -52.84 8.22 0.22
N SER A 445 -53.15 9.36 -0.36
CA SER A 445 -53.13 10.68 0.27
C SER A 445 -54.52 11.32 0.16
N ARG A 446 -54.73 12.49 0.79
CA ARG A 446 -55.98 13.27 0.65
C ARG A 446 -56.25 13.69 -0.81
N GLU A 447 -55.20 13.75 -1.63
CA GLU A 447 -55.23 14.29 -3.00
C GLU A 447 -55.09 13.22 -4.09
N PHE A 448 -54.71 11.98 -3.72
CA PHE A 448 -54.44 10.93 -4.71
C PHE A 448 -54.48 9.51 -4.14
N SER A 449 -54.64 8.55 -5.06
CA SER A 449 -54.46 7.11 -4.81
C SER A 449 -53.74 6.50 -6.02
N ILE A 450 -52.57 5.90 -5.82
CA ILE A 450 -51.77 5.33 -6.92
C ILE A 450 -50.95 4.12 -6.45
N CYS A 451 -50.65 3.17 -7.34
CA CYS A 451 -49.68 2.10 -7.11
C CYS A 451 -48.38 2.40 -7.86
N LEU A 452 -47.24 1.99 -7.30
CA LEU A 452 -45.95 2.10 -7.97
C LEU A 452 -45.85 1.05 -9.09
N THR A 453 -45.54 1.49 -10.31
CA THR A 453 -45.50 0.65 -11.50
C THR A 453 -44.06 0.42 -11.98
N GLU A 454 -43.63 1.11 -13.03
CA GLU A 454 -42.34 0.88 -13.68
C GLU A 454 -41.20 1.66 -13.01
N PRO A 455 -40.08 1.00 -12.64
CA PRO A 455 -38.94 1.68 -12.04
C PRO A 455 -38.17 2.49 -13.09
N VAL A 456 -37.86 3.75 -12.79
CA VAL A 456 -36.96 4.55 -13.64
C VAL A 456 -35.55 3.98 -13.55
N PRO A 457 -34.88 3.63 -14.67
CA PRO A 457 -33.56 3.02 -14.65
C PRO A 457 -32.48 3.95 -14.09
N GLN A 458 -31.54 3.39 -13.33
CA GLN A 458 -30.36 4.11 -12.84
C GLN A 458 -29.49 4.62 -14.00
N THR A 459 -28.94 5.83 -13.86
CA THR A 459 -27.98 6.36 -14.82
C THR A 459 -26.65 5.62 -14.71
N GLN A 460 -26.23 4.95 -15.78
CA GLN A 460 -24.93 4.27 -15.84
C GLN A 460 -23.79 5.30 -15.79
N LYS A 461 -23.21 5.55 -14.61
CA LYS A 461 -22.18 6.58 -14.35
C LYS A 461 -20.91 6.48 -15.23
N HIS A 462 -20.67 5.32 -15.83
CA HIS A 462 -19.57 5.08 -16.74
C HIS A 462 -19.86 5.58 -18.18
N VAL A 463 -21.13 5.79 -18.53
CA VAL A 463 -21.51 6.35 -19.83
C VAL A 463 -21.03 7.80 -19.89
N GLY A 464 -20.23 8.10 -20.92
CA GLY A 464 -19.57 9.40 -21.08
C GLY A 464 -18.16 9.48 -20.50
N LYS A 465 -17.68 8.45 -19.78
CA LYS A 465 -16.27 8.35 -19.42
C LYS A 465 -15.43 8.08 -20.67
N GLU A 466 -14.29 8.75 -20.78
CA GLU A 466 -13.43 8.70 -21.97
C GLU A 466 -12.91 7.28 -22.28
N TRP A 467 -12.71 6.46 -21.26
CA TRP A 467 -12.29 5.06 -21.38
C TRP A 467 -13.43 4.09 -21.75
N PHE A 468 -14.70 4.52 -21.70
CA PHE A 468 -15.84 3.64 -21.94
C PHE A 468 -16.38 3.77 -23.37
N HIS A 469 -16.51 2.64 -24.07
CA HIS A 469 -17.01 2.57 -25.44
C HIS A 469 -18.25 1.68 -25.50
N SER A 470 -19.43 2.30 -25.62
CA SER A 470 -20.74 1.64 -25.52
C SER A 470 -21.07 0.65 -26.64
N ASN A 471 -20.45 0.79 -27.81
CA ASN A 471 -20.69 -0.10 -28.96
C ASN A 471 -19.37 -0.51 -29.62
N MET A 472 -18.52 -1.22 -28.87
CA MET A 472 -17.21 -1.65 -29.33
C MET A 472 -17.02 -3.15 -29.17
N THR A 473 -16.66 -3.82 -30.27
CA THR A 473 -16.31 -5.24 -30.28
C THR A 473 -14.87 -5.47 -29.82
N ARG A 474 -14.54 -6.73 -29.49
CA ARG A 474 -13.17 -7.13 -29.18
C ARG A 474 -12.18 -6.78 -30.29
N ALA A 475 -12.52 -7.07 -31.55
CA ALA A 475 -11.65 -6.81 -32.68
C ALA A 475 -11.37 -5.30 -32.88
N GLN A 476 -12.40 -4.46 -32.73
CA GLN A 476 -12.25 -3.00 -32.79
C GLN A 476 -11.40 -2.45 -31.63
N ALA A 477 -11.57 -3.00 -30.43
CA ALA A 477 -10.74 -2.64 -29.29
C ALA A 477 -9.26 -2.98 -29.53
N GLU A 478 -8.99 -4.17 -30.06
CA GLU A 478 -7.63 -4.56 -30.42
C GLU A 478 -7.03 -3.65 -31.50
N GLU A 479 -7.81 -3.26 -32.52
CA GLU A 479 -7.34 -2.33 -33.56
C GLU A 479 -6.93 -0.97 -32.96
N LYS A 480 -7.74 -0.40 -32.07
CA LYS A 480 -7.41 0.86 -31.39
C LYS A 480 -6.17 0.72 -30.50
N LEU A 481 -6.08 -0.35 -29.73
CA LEU A 481 -4.95 -0.60 -28.82
C LEU A 481 -3.64 -0.92 -29.56
N ARG A 482 -3.69 -1.51 -30.76
CA ARG A 482 -2.48 -1.70 -31.59
C ARG A 482 -1.85 -0.36 -32.00
N ARG A 483 -2.67 0.66 -32.22
CA ARG A 483 -2.22 2.02 -32.60
C ARG A 483 -1.64 2.82 -31.43
N VAL A 484 -1.77 2.33 -30.19
CA VAL A 484 -1.22 2.95 -28.97
C VAL A 484 -0.13 2.01 -28.41
N PRO A 485 1.15 2.23 -28.74
CA PRO A 485 2.22 1.29 -28.41
C PRO A 485 2.77 1.41 -26.97
N TYR A 486 1.90 1.74 -26.01
CA TYR A 486 2.30 1.97 -24.61
C TYR A 486 1.61 0.99 -23.68
N ASP A 487 2.38 0.34 -22.81
CA ASP A 487 1.84 -0.52 -21.77
C ASP A 487 1.01 0.32 -20.77
N GLY A 488 -0.07 -0.27 -20.26
CA GLY A 488 -1.07 0.44 -19.45
C GLY A 488 -2.14 1.17 -20.28
N ALA A 489 -2.05 1.16 -21.61
CA ALA A 489 -3.15 1.60 -22.47
C ALA A 489 -4.36 0.69 -22.34
N TYR A 490 -5.54 1.26 -22.10
CA TYR A 490 -6.75 0.50 -21.79
C TYR A 490 -8.02 1.17 -22.31
N LEU A 491 -9.07 0.35 -22.45
CA LEU A 491 -10.44 0.80 -22.66
C LEU A 491 -11.43 -0.23 -22.10
N VAL A 492 -12.63 0.22 -21.78
CA VAL A 492 -13.74 -0.62 -21.28
C VAL A 492 -14.84 -0.66 -22.33
N ARG A 493 -15.36 -1.86 -22.59
CA ARG A 493 -16.42 -2.10 -23.58
C ARG A 493 -17.39 -3.17 -23.10
N PRO A 494 -18.62 -3.25 -23.65
CA PRO A 494 -19.47 -4.42 -23.47
C PRO A 494 -18.79 -5.72 -23.95
N SER A 495 -19.14 -6.83 -23.32
CA SER A 495 -18.56 -8.15 -23.57
C SER A 495 -19.67 -9.17 -23.81
N GLY A 496 -20.09 -9.31 -25.08
CA GLY A 496 -21.14 -10.24 -25.50
C GLY A 496 -22.43 -9.56 -25.90
N LYS A 497 -23.48 -10.35 -26.14
CA LYS A 497 -24.85 -9.87 -26.42
C LYS A 497 -25.71 -9.75 -25.15
N GLU A 498 -25.20 -10.20 -24.02
CA GLU A 498 -25.88 -10.15 -22.72
C GLU A 498 -25.73 -8.75 -22.11
N GLU A 499 -26.84 -8.20 -21.59
CA GLU A 499 -26.81 -6.98 -20.80
C GLU A 499 -25.91 -7.18 -19.56
N ASN A 500 -25.19 -6.13 -19.16
CA ASN A 500 -24.38 -6.08 -17.94
C ASN A 500 -23.08 -6.93 -17.91
N CYS A 501 -22.62 -7.44 -19.05
CA CYS A 501 -21.26 -8.00 -19.18
C CYS A 501 -20.31 -7.00 -19.83
N PHE A 502 -19.17 -6.73 -19.19
CA PHE A 502 -18.15 -5.80 -19.69
C PHE A 502 -16.78 -6.47 -19.83
N ALA A 503 -15.86 -5.81 -20.52
CA ALA A 503 -14.46 -6.22 -20.60
C ALA A 503 -13.52 -5.02 -20.63
N ILE A 504 -12.45 -5.10 -19.84
CA ILE A 504 -11.29 -4.21 -19.97
C ILE A 504 -10.38 -4.83 -21.02
N SER A 505 -10.14 -4.08 -22.10
CA SER A 505 -9.13 -4.43 -23.10
C SER A 505 -7.93 -3.53 -22.87
N PHE A 506 -6.74 -4.10 -22.71
CA PHE A 506 -5.55 -3.36 -22.31
C PHE A 506 -4.28 -3.94 -22.93
N ARG A 507 -3.22 -3.13 -22.94
CA ARG A 507 -1.88 -3.50 -23.39
C ARG A 507 -0.96 -3.68 -22.17
N ALA A 508 -0.28 -4.82 -22.12
CA ALA A 508 0.75 -5.11 -21.13
C ALA A 508 1.80 -6.04 -21.75
N GLU A 509 3.07 -5.78 -21.50
CA GLU A 509 4.21 -6.54 -22.03
C GLU A 509 4.17 -6.62 -23.56
N ASN A 510 3.82 -5.50 -24.22
CA ASN A 510 3.61 -5.43 -25.67
C ASN A 510 2.56 -6.39 -26.24
N LYS A 511 1.70 -6.96 -25.38
CA LYS A 511 0.61 -7.86 -25.78
C LYS A 511 -0.74 -7.28 -25.41
N LEU A 512 -1.74 -7.58 -26.23
CA LEU A 512 -3.12 -7.22 -25.95
C LEU A 512 -3.77 -8.29 -25.07
N LYS A 513 -4.45 -7.85 -24.03
CA LYS A 513 -5.16 -8.68 -23.06
C LYS A 513 -6.58 -8.17 -22.87
N HIS A 514 -7.46 -9.09 -22.47
CA HIS A 514 -8.85 -8.77 -22.17
C HIS A 514 -9.26 -9.45 -20.87
N CYS A 515 -9.77 -8.67 -19.91
CA CYS A 515 -10.33 -9.19 -18.68
C CYS A 515 -11.83 -8.94 -18.66
N ARG A 516 -12.62 -9.97 -18.36
CA ARG A 516 -14.08 -9.88 -18.30
C ARG A 516 -14.49 -9.35 -16.93
N ILE A 517 -15.41 -8.40 -16.93
CA ILE A 517 -16.09 -7.90 -15.75
C ILE A 517 -17.52 -8.44 -15.80
N ARG A 518 -17.94 -9.11 -14.73
CA ARG A 518 -19.33 -9.53 -14.55
C ARG A 518 -20.03 -8.55 -13.63
N GLN A 519 -21.29 -8.28 -13.89
CA GLN A 519 -22.14 -7.59 -12.93
C GLN A 519 -22.96 -8.65 -12.20
N GLU A 520 -22.67 -8.84 -10.91
CA GLU A 520 -23.37 -9.77 -10.03
C GLU A 520 -24.18 -8.92 -9.03
N GLY A 521 -25.48 -8.76 -9.27
CA GLY A 521 -26.32 -7.80 -8.53
C GLY A 521 -25.93 -6.34 -8.80
N HIS A 522 -25.60 -5.59 -7.75
CA HIS A 522 -25.13 -4.19 -7.84
C HIS A 522 -23.60 -4.06 -7.97
N LEU A 523 -22.85 -5.16 -7.84
CA LEU A 523 -21.40 -5.15 -7.84
C LEU A 523 -20.84 -5.57 -9.20
N TYR A 524 -19.73 -4.93 -9.57
CA TYR A 524 -18.90 -5.28 -10.70
C TYR A 524 -17.72 -6.13 -10.21
N THR A 525 -17.63 -7.36 -10.68
CA THR A 525 -16.63 -8.34 -10.24
C THR A 525 -15.57 -8.58 -11.31
N ILE A 526 -14.32 -8.63 -10.87
CA ILE A 526 -13.15 -8.95 -11.70
C ILE A 526 -12.20 -9.88 -10.91
N GLY A 527 -12.14 -11.14 -11.34
CA GLY A 527 -11.46 -12.17 -10.54
C GLY A 527 -12.18 -12.37 -9.19
N THR A 528 -11.50 -12.05 -8.09
CA THR A 528 -12.03 -12.08 -6.71
C THR A 528 -12.36 -10.69 -6.16
N ALA A 529 -12.07 -9.61 -6.89
CA ALA A 529 -12.32 -8.24 -6.45
C ALA A 529 -13.71 -7.76 -6.88
N GLU A 530 -14.37 -6.99 -6.01
CA GLU A 530 -15.75 -6.51 -6.19
C GLU A 530 -15.81 -4.97 -6.02
N PHE A 531 -16.60 -4.29 -6.85
CA PHE A 531 -16.68 -2.83 -6.88
C PHE A 531 -18.12 -2.34 -7.07
N LYS A 532 -18.50 -1.20 -6.48
CA LYS A 532 -19.87 -0.65 -6.58
C LYS A 532 -20.16 -0.02 -7.95
N SER A 533 -19.13 0.28 -8.74
CA SER A 533 -19.28 0.76 -10.11
C SER A 533 -18.05 0.46 -10.98
N LEU A 534 -18.24 0.43 -12.31
CA LEU A 534 -17.10 0.40 -13.25
C LEU A 534 -16.15 1.59 -13.06
N VAL A 535 -16.65 2.74 -12.61
CA VAL A 535 -15.81 3.93 -12.37
C VAL A 535 -14.88 3.70 -11.18
N GLU A 536 -15.40 3.13 -10.10
CA GLU A 536 -14.60 2.78 -8.92
C GLU A 536 -13.56 1.70 -9.25
N LEU A 537 -13.96 0.66 -9.98
CA LEU A 537 -13.06 -0.39 -10.46
C LEU A 537 -11.90 0.20 -11.26
N VAL A 538 -12.18 1.06 -12.23
CA VAL A 538 -11.14 1.70 -13.05
C VAL A 538 -10.26 2.59 -12.19
N ASN A 539 -10.83 3.46 -11.35
CA ASN A 539 -10.07 4.36 -10.47
C ASN A 539 -9.14 3.60 -9.53
N TYR A 540 -9.57 2.44 -9.01
CA TYR A 540 -8.75 1.59 -8.17
C TYR A 540 -7.51 1.09 -8.93
N TYR A 541 -7.70 0.56 -10.14
CA TYR A 541 -6.61 0.01 -10.96
C TYR A 541 -5.81 1.06 -11.75
N GLU A 542 -6.22 2.33 -11.72
CA GLU A 542 -5.36 3.45 -12.11
C GLU A 542 -4.27 3.71 -11.05
N LYS A 543 -4.55 3.37 -9.79
CA LYS A 543 -3.62 3.53 -8.66
C LYS A 543 -2.89 2.24 -8.29
N HIS A 544 -3.54 1.10 -8.44
CA HIS A 544 -3.01 -0.22 -8.08
C HIS A 544 -2.67 -1.05 -9.32
N THR A 545 -1.74 -2.00 -9.18
CA THR A 545 -1.38 -2.89 -10.28
C THR A 545 -2.57 -3.73 -10.73
N PHE A 546 -2.91 -3.64 -12.02
CA PHE A 546 -3.98 -4.41 -12.63
C PHE A 546 -3.51 -5.77 -13.13
N TYR A 547 -2.33 -5.79 -13.76
CA TYR A 547 -1.73 -7.01 -14.29
C TYR A 547 -0.21 -6.94 -14.13
N ARG A 548 0.35 -7.85 -13.31
CA ARG A 548 1.78 -7.83 -12.92
C ARG A 548 2.16 -6.45 -12.39
N LYS A 549 3.10 -5.75 -13.02
CA LYS A 549 3.53 -4.40 -12.62
C LYS A 549 2.81 -3.27 -13.38
N VAL A 550 1.81 -3.60 -14.20
CA VAL A 550 1.11 -2.64 -15.08
C VAL A 550 -0.21 -2.18 -14.43
N LYS A 551 -0.34 -0.85 -14.27
CA LYS A 551 -1.57 -0.16 -13.88
C LYS A 551 -2.37 0.26 -15.13
N LEU A 552 -3.65 0.56 -14.97
CA LEU A 552 -4.43 1.22 -16.02
C LEU A 552 -3.98 2.68 -16.10
N LYS A 553 -3.32 3.09 -17.17
CA LYS A 553 -2.66 4.41 -17.22
C LYS A 553 -3.22 5.32 -18.30
N TYR A 554 -3.51 4.75 -19.46
CA TYR A 554 -3.84 5.54 -20.64
C TYR A 554 -5.22 5.17 -21.19
N PRO A 555 -6.27 5.96 -20.92
CA PRO A 555 -7.60 5.72 -21.46
C PRO A 555 -7.61 5.95 -22.98
N VAL A 556 -7.90 4.91 -23.76
CA VAL A 556 -7.82 4.97 -25.23
C VAL A 556 -9.08 5.59 -25.83
N THR A 557 -8.94 6.82 -26.33
CA THR A 557 -10.00 7.59 -27.01
C THR A 557 -9.77 7.66 -28.52
N GLU A 558 -10.81 8.01 -29.29
CA GLU A 558 -10.66 8.34 -30.73
C GLU A 558 -9.67 9.48 -30.97
N LYS A 559 -9.70 10.51 -30.11
CA LYS A 559 -8.77 11.65 -30.19
C LYS A 559 -7.32 11.19 -30.02
N LEU A 560 -7.08 10.31 -29.06
CA LEU A 560 -5.75 9.76 -28.79
C LEU A 560 -5.24 8.91 -29.97
N VAL A 561 -6.09 8.02 -30.49
CA VAL A 561 -5.74 7.16 -31.63
C VAL A 561 -5.41 7.98 -32.88
N ARG A 562 -6.17 9.05 -33.15
CA ARG A 562 -5.88 9.96 -34.28
C ARG A 562 -4.58 10.73 -34.09
N ARG A 563 -4.31 11.16 -32.85
CA ARG A 563 -3.08 11.89 -32.51
C ARG A 563 -1.86 11.00 -32.70
N ILE A 564 -1.84 9.81 -32.11
CA ILE A 564 -0.70 8.89 -32.22
C ILE A 564 -0.59 8.33 -33.65
N GLY A 565 -1.72 7.95 -34.26
CA GLY A 565 -1.78 7.41 -35.62
C GLY A 565 -1.47 8.41 -36.73
N GLY A 566 -1.52 9.72 -36.46
CA GLY A 566 -1.11 10.77 -37.40
C GLY A 566 0.36 11.19 -37.29
N VAL A 567 1.10 10.70 -36.29
CA VAL A 567 2.44 11.19 -35.92
C VAL A 567 3.55 10.17 -36.25
N SER A 568 3.23 9.07 -36.94
CA SER A 568 4.11 7.92 -37.17
C SER A 568 5.36 8.17 -38.07
N CYS A 569 5.88 9.40 -38.17
CA CYS A 569 7.19 9.63 -38.78
C CYS A 569 7.97 10.90 -38.30
N LEU A 570 7.39 11.79 -37.48
CA LEU A 570 7.97 13.13 -37.27
C LEU A 570 8.56 13.42 -35.89
N MET A 571 8.17 12.72 -34.81
CA MET A 571 8.62 13.10 -33.46
C MET A 571 10.04 12.68 -33.09
N PHE A 572 10.58 11.58 -33.64
CA PHE A 572 11.96 11.19 -33.35
C PHE A 572 12.98 12.18 -33.92
N TYR A 573 12.65 12.90 -35.00
CA TYR A 573 13.51 13.94 -35.56
C TYR A 573 13.36 15.31 -34.88
N TYR A 574 12.17 15.66 -34.38
CA TYR A 574 11.91 17.02 -33.88
C TYR A 574 12.45 17.30 -32.47
N VAL A 575 12.48 16.29 -31.58
CA VAL A 575 13.02 16.45 -30.21
C VAL A 575 14.55 16.51 -30.23
N TYR A 576 15.19 15.70 -31.08
CA TYR A 576 16.65 15.73 -31.26
C TYR A 576 17.15 17.08 -31.78
N ILE A 577 16.43 17.74 -32.69
CA ILE A 577 16.89 19.00 -33.29
C ILE A 577 16.76 20.20 -32.33
N LYS A 578 15.69 20.28 -31.51
CA LYS A 578 15.49 21.42 -30.59
C LYS A 578 16.43 21.40 -29.37
N LEU A 579 16.69 20.23 -28.79
CA LEU A 579 17.64 20.12 -27.67
C LEU A 579 19.09 20.32 -28.13
N PHE A 580 19.43 19.83 -29.33
CA PHE A 580 20.76 20.04 -29.91
C PHE A 580 21.03 21.52 -30.24
N PHE A 581 20.04 22.26 -30.76
CA PHE A 581 20.18 23.70 -31.02
C PHE A 581 20.27 24.54 -29.73
N LEU A 582 19.54 24.18 -28.67
CA LEU A 582 19.58 24.92 -27.41
C LEU A 582 20.89 24.69 -26.64
N HIS A 583 21.53 23.54 -26.80
CA HIS A 583 22.84 23.25 -26.22
C HIS A 583 23.98 23.93 -26.97
N ILE A 584 23.92 24.00 -28.30
CA ILE A 584 24.89 24.76 -29.10
C ILE A 584 24.79 26.27 -28.81
N LEU A 585 23.58 26.82 -28.63
CA LEU A 585 23.43 28.24 -28.27
C LEU A 585 23.98 28.58 -26.88
N LYS A 586 24.02 27.63 -25.93
CA LYS A 586 24.59 27.81 -24.58
C LYS A 586 26.09 27.52 -24.50
N LEU A 587 26.70 27.01 -25.56
CA LEU A 587 28.14 26.82 -25.70
C LEU A 587 28.80 27.93 -26.54
N ILE A 588 28.00 28.68 -27.31
CA ILE A 588 28.44 29.82 -28.15
C ILE A 588 28.25 31.18 -27.44
N LEU A 589 27.38 31.25 -26.42
CA LEU A 589 27.23 32.37 -25.48
C LEU A 589 27.88 32.00 -24.15
#